data_AF-A0A410PRU0-F1
#
_entry.id   AF-A0A410PRU0-F1
#
_cell.length_a   1.000
_cell.length_b   1.000
_cell.length_c   1.000
_cell.angle_alpha   90.00
_cell.angle_beta   90.00
_cell.angle_gamma   90.00
#
_symmetry.space_group_name_H-M   'P 1'
#
loop_
_entity.id
_entity.type
_entity.pdbx_description
1 polymer ?
#
loop_
_entity_poly.entity_id
_entity_poly.type
_entity_poly.pdbx_seq_one_letter_code
_entity_poly.pdbx_strand_id
1 'polypeptide(L)'
;MVITIKKEGVKLKFSLYGISEELLDKLSFESKLGKSLKNTLRKFEKNNLFNEIIDLKEFYESTDLLKGVNFAYRVKSIQSCLLKYDKYYPHVEANKCFNDILGIRVIINNYNEVLEQNLSIFKVANMINGKANDDGYRGLHLYYQKTNKHYPIEIQINTKRDRIMNDWLHVHLYKYEKNNAIGEALRKKYDSGEIKSESDFKEMLKSVLSSSKEI
;
A
#
# COMPACT_ATOMS: atom_id res chain seq x y z
N MET A 1 -10.22 -46.54 4.83
CA MET A 1 -11.05 -45.34 4.53
C MET A 1 -10.57 -44.23 5.46
N VAL A 2 -9.68 -43.37 4.96
CA VAL A 2 -9.13 -42.26 5.77
C VAL A 2 -10.14 -41.13 5.72
N ILE A 3 -10.82 -40.87 6.84
CA ILE A 3 -11.74 -39.75 6.98
C ILE A 3 -10.90 -38.48 7.11
N THR A 4 -10.73 -37.77 6.00
CA THR A 4 -10.17 -36.41 6.02
C THR A 4 -11.23 -35.49 6.60
N ILE A 5 -11.16 -35.24 7.90
CA ILE A 5 -11.92 -34.19 8.56
C ILE A 5 -11.36 -32.85 8.06
N LYS A 6 -12.04 -32.21 7.12
CA LYS A 6 -11.82 -30.79 6.82
C LYS A 6 -12.18 -30.01 8.09
N LYS A 7 -11.17 -29.59 8.86
CA LYS A 7 -11.34 -28.53 9.85
C LYS A 7 -11.79 -27.28 9.08
N GLU A 8 -13.07 -26.96 9.10
CA GLU A 8 -13.54 -25.61 8.82
C GLU A 8 -13.01 -24.72 9.95
N GLY A 9 -11.79 -24.23 9.75
CA GLY A 9 -11.09 -23.41 10.73
C GLY A 9 -11.77 -22.07 10.86
N VAL A 10 -12.26 -21.76 12.06
CA VAL A 10 -12.66 -20.40 12.43
C VAL A 10 -11.46 -19.49 12.21
N LYS A 11 -11.50 -18.64 11.17
CA LYS A 11 -10.45 -17.65 10.94
C LYS A 11 -10.47 -16.62 12.07
N LEU A 12 -9.32 -16.38 12.67
CA LEU A 12 -9.15 -15.40 13.74
C LEU A 12 -9.54 -13.99 13.26
N LYS A 13 -10.19 -13.19 14.12
CA LYS A 13 -10.49 -11.78 13.81
C LYS A 13 -9.19 -11.00 13.55
N PHE A 14 -9.22 -10.06 12.61
CA PHE A 14 -8.04 -9.25 12.28
C PHE A 14 -7.54 -8.44 13.49
N SER A 15 -6.27 -8.64 13.85
CA SER A 15 -5.52 -7.83 14.80
C SER A 15 -4.03 -7.89 14.47
N LEU A 16 -3.39 -6.73 14.30
CA LEU A 16 -1.96 -6.65 13.97
C LEU A 16 -1.32 -5.44 14.65
N TYR A 17 -0.47 -5.69 15.65
CA TYR A 17 0.25 -4.65 16.42
C TYR A 17 -0.60 -3.45 16.84
N GLY A 18 -1.80 -3.71 17.36
CA GLY A 18 -2.74 -2.68 17.80
C GLY A 18 -3.67 -2.15 16.72
N ILE A 19 -3.48 -2.54 15.46
CA ILE A 19 -4.46 -2.28 14.39
C ILE A 19 -5.59 -3.29 14.52
N SER A 20 -6.79 -2.79 14.80
CA SER A 20 -8.03 -3.56 14.89
C SER A 20 -9.10 -2.94 14.01
N GLU A 21 -10.15 -3.70 13.71
CA GLU A 21 -11.34 -3.18 13.02
C GLU A 21 -11.94 -1.97 13.76
N GLU A 22 -11.99 -1.99 15.09
CA GLU A 22 -12.52 -0.89 15.90
C GLU A 22 -11.69 0.39 15.73
N LEU A 23 -10.36 0.27 15.71
CA LEU A 23 -9.49 1.41 15.45
C LEU A 23 -9.71 1.96 14.04
N LEU A 24 -9.78 1.08 13.03
CA LEU A 24 -10.03 1.46 11.64
C LEU A 24 -11.39 2.13 11.46
N ASP A 25 -12.41 1.68 12.20
CA ASP A 25 -13.74 2.28 12.25
C ASP A 25 -13.69 3.72 12.80
N LYS A 26 -12.95 3.94 13.90
CA LYS A 26 -12.78 5.26 14.52
C LYS A 26 -11.93 6.21 13.65
N LEU A 27 -10.99 5.67 12.88
CA LEU A 27 -10.19 6.42 11.92
C LEU A 27 -10.92 6.64 10.59
N SER A 28 -12.09 6.03 10.38
CA SER A 28 -12.81 6.14 9.12
C SER A 28 -13.44 7.53 8.97
N PHE A 29 -13.10 8.21 7.87
CA PHE A 29 -13.66 9.53 7.56
C PHE A 29 -14.72 9.41 6.47
N GLU A 30 -15.97 9.76 6.80
CA GLU A 30 -17.07 9.83 5.84
C GLU A 30 -16.99 11.10 5.00
N SER A 31 -17.07 10.96 3.68
CA SER A 31 -17.16 12.08 2.76
C SER A 31 -18.49 12.83 2.93
N LYS A 32 -18.38 14.14 3.06
CA LYS A 32 -19.45 15.14 3.12
C LYS A 32 -19.85 15.65 1.73
N LEU A 33 -19.22 15.18 0.65
CA LEU A 33 -19.53 15.57 -0.74
C LEU A 33 -20.88 15.06 -1.26
N GLY A 34 -21.64 14.32 -0.44
CA GLY A 34 -22.99 13.82 -0.76
C GLY A 34 -23.03 12.74 -1.85
N LYS A 35 -21.87 12.20 -2.26
CA LYS A 35 -21.72 11.22 -3.33
C LYS A 35 -20.87 10.05 -2.88
N SER A 36 -21.13 8.88 -3.44
CA SER A 36 -20.22 7.75 -3.24
C SER A 36 -18.86 8.02 -3.89
N LEU A 37 -17.78 7.71 -3.17
CA LEU A 37 -16.40 7.75 -3.66
C LEU A 37 -16.07 6.65 -4.68
N LYS A 38 -16.99 5.71 -4.93
CA LYS A 38 -16.93 4.82 -6.11
C LYS A 38 -17.25 5.53 -7.42
N ASN A 39 -17.72 6.77 -7.38
CA ASN A 39 -17.84 7.58 -8.58
C ASN A 39 -16.45 7.97 -9.09
N THR A 40 -16.33 8.12 -10.41
CA THR A 40 -15.13 8.63 -11.08
C THR A 40 -14.86 10.09 -10.73
N LEU A 41 -13.61 10.53 -10.75
CA LEU A 41 -13.19 11.90 -10.40
C LEU A 41 -13.99 13.00 -11.10
N ARG A 42 -14.41 12.81 -12.37
CA ARG A 42 -15.27 13.79 -13.09
C ARG A 42 -16.63 14.08 -12.44
N LYS A 43 -17.09 13.27 -11.49
CA LYS A 43 -18.36 13.46 -10.78
C LYS A 43 -18.23 14.39 -9.58
N PHE A 44 -17.01 14.78 -9.23
CA PHE A 44 -16.70 15.68 -8.13
C PHE A 44 -16.19 17.01 -8.69
N GLU A 45 -16.65 18.10 -8.09
CA GLU A 45 -16.06 19.42 -8.33
C GLU A 45 -14.68 19.44 -7.64
N LYS A 46 -13.65 19.91 -8.35
CA LYS A 46 -12.25 19.77 -7.93
C LYS A 46 -12.00 20.51 -6.62
N ASN A 47 -12.47 21.75 -6.49
CA ASN A 47 -12.21 22.55 -5.30
C ASN A 47 -12.88 21.95 -4.06
N ASN A 48 -14.14 21.53 -4.16
CA ASN A 48 -14.85 20.85 -3.08
C ASN A 48 -14.15 19.56 -2.65
N LEU A 49 -13.70 18.75 -3.61
CA LEU A 49 -12.96 17.52 -3.32
C LEU A 49 -11.64 17.81 -2.59
N PHE A 50 -10.88 18.82 -3.02
CA PHE A 50 -9.61 19.15 -2.39
C PHE A 50 -9.76 19.84 -1.03
N ASN A 51 -10.81 20.65 -0.84
CA ASN A 51 -11.16 21.18 0.48
C ASN A 51 -11.44 20.04 1.46
N GLU A 52 -12.21 19.03 1.06
CA GLU A 52 -12.45 17.86 1.92
C GLU A 52 -11.18 17.02 2.16
N ILE A 53 -10.28 16.91 1.19
CA ILE A 53 -8.98 16.24 1.39
C ILE A 53 -8.13 16.98 2.43
N ILE A 54 -8.22 18.32 2.51
CA ILE A 54 -7.58 19.12 3.55
C ILE A 54 -8.21 18.80 4.92
N ASP A 55 -9.54 18.83 5.04
CA ASP A 55 -10.25 18.46 6.27
C ASP A 55 -9.87 17.03 6.75
N LEU A 56 -9.81 16.07 5.83
CA LEU A 56 -9.42 14.69 6.10
C LEU A 56 -7.99 14.60 6.64
N LYS A 57 -7.07 15.38 6.07
CA LYS A 57 -5.68 15.44 6.51
C LYS A 57 -5.58 16.05 7.91
N GLU A 58 -6.26 17.16 8.15
CA GLU A 58 -6.31 17.81 9.47
C GLU A 58 -6.89 16.89 10.54
N PHE A 59 -7.91 16.09 10.21
CA PHE A 59 -8.44 15.06 11.09
C PHE A 59 -7.35 14.04 11.50
N TYR A 60 -6.59 13.50 10.53
CA TYR A 60 -5.52 12.54 10.85
C TYR A 60 -4.34 13.15 11.59
N GLU A 61 -4.07 14.44 11.40
CA GLU A 61 -2.98 15.15 12.07
C GLU A 61 -3.34 15.58 13.50
N SER A 62 -4.63 15.81 13.78
CA SER A 62 -5.11 16.27 15.09
C SER A 62 -5.61 15.15 16.00
N THR A 63 -6.01 13.99 15.45
CA THR A 63 -6.61 12.90 16.23
C THR A 63 -5.65 12.26 17.24
N ASP A 64 -6.13 12.06 18.48
CA ASP A 64 -5.39 11.34 19.52
C ASP A 64 -5.27 9.82 19.23
N LEU A 65 -6.11 9.29 18.33
CA LEU A 65 -6.13 7.87 17.96
C LEU A 65 -4.82 7.37 17.34
N LEU A 66 -4.03 8.28 16.76
CA LEU A 66 -2.73 7.98 16.16
C LEU A 66 -1.55 8.34 17.07
N LYS A 67 -1.79 8.89 18.26
CA LYS A 67 -0.73 9.20 19.22
C LYS A 67 -0.30 7.93 19.96
N GLY A 68 1.01 7.68 20.01
CA GLY A 68 1.58 6.55 20.74
C GLY A 68 1.26 5.17 20.15
N VAL A 69 0.83 5.10 18.89
CA VAL A 69 0.56 3.82 18.22
C VAL A 69 1.85 3.00 18.02
N ASN A 70 1.72 1.68 18.04
CA ASN A 70 2.83 0.73 17.88
C ASN A 70 3.19 0.44 16.41
N PHE A 71 2.71 1.26 15.47
CA PHE A 71 2.96 1.12 14.05
C PHE A 71 3.37 2.45 13.44
N ALA A 72 4.12 2.39 12.33
CA ALA A 72 4.41 3.59 11.56
C ALA A 72 3.19 3.98 10.71
N TYR A 73 2.97 5.27 10.51
CA TYR A 73 1.95 5.75 9.57
C TYR A 73 2.45 7.00 8.84
N ARG A 74 1.77 7.34 7.74
CA ARG A 74 2.00 8.54 6.97
C ARG A 74 0.67 9.11 6.51
N VAL A 75 0.48 10.41 6.70
CA VAL A 75 -0.58 11.17 6.03
C VAL A 75 0.00 11.79 4.77
N LYS A 76 -0.65 11.55 3.63
CA LYS A 76 -0.18 12.02 2.31
C LYS A 76 -0.24 13.55 2.22
N SER A 77 0.72 14.14 1.49
CA SER A 77 0.71 15.57 1.22
C SER A 77 -0.33 15.96 0.17
N ILE A 78 -0.89 17.16 0.31
CA ILE A 78 -1.85 17.72 -0.66
C ILE A 78 -1.25 17.76 -2.07
N GLN A 79 0.02 18.14 -2.21
CA GLN A 79 0.71 18.13 -3.50
C GLN A 79 0.74 16.73 -4.14
N SER A 80 0.96 15.68 -3.35
CA SER A 80 0.93 14.30 -3.86
C SER A 80 -0.49 13.87 -4.26
N CYS A 81 -1.51 14.34 -3.53
CA CYS A 81 -2.91 14.14 -3.89
C CYS A 81 -3.24 14.84 -5.22
N LEU A 82 -2.75 16.06 -5.44
CA LEU A 82 -2.93 16.80 -6.69
C LEU A 82 -2.29 16.09 -7.88
N LEU A 83 -1.03 15.66 -7.75
CA LEU A 83 -0.34 14.90 -8.80
C LEU A 83 -1.07 13.59 -9.15
N LYS A 84 -1.63 12.90 -8.15
CA LYS A 84 -2.46 11.71 -8.37
C LYS A 84 -3.77 12.06 -9.10
N TYR A 85 -4.44 13.13 -8.68
CA TYR A 85 -5.66 13.60 -9.34
C TYR A 85 -5.39 13.89 -10.81
N ASP A 86 -4.39 14.72 -11.12
CA ASP A 86 -4.10 15.12 -12.50
C ASP A 86 -3.68 13.92 -13.36
N LYS A 87 -2.97 12.93 -12.80
CA LYS A 87 -2.60 11.68 -13.49
C LYS A 87 -3.82 10.80 -13.83
N TYR A 88 -4.82 10.75 -12.97
CA TYR A 88 -5.91 9.78 -13.05
C TYR A 88 -7.26 10.36 -13.45
N TYR A 89 -7.37 11.69 -13.49
CA TYR A 89 -8.54 12.39 -14.00
C TYR A 89 -8.74 12.10 -15.50
N PRO A 90 -9.99 11.99 -15.99
CA PRO A 90 -11.26 12.02 -15.27
C PRO A 90 -11.80 10.66 -14.79
N HIS A 91 -11.13 9.55 -15.15
CA HIS A 91 -11.78 8.25 -15.27
C HIS A 91 -11.66 7.32 -14.05
N VAL A 92 -10.70 7.55 -13.16
CA VAL A 92 -10.51 6.70 -11.98
C VAL A 92 -11.51 7.07 -10.88
N GLU A 93 -11.95 6.08 -10.09
CA GLU A 93 -12.81 6.28 -8.92
C GLU A 93 -12.08 7.09 -7.83
N ALA A 94 -12.79 7.98 -7.14
CA ALA A 94 -12.17 8.81 -6.09
C ALA A 94 -11.53 7.96 -4.98
N ASN A 95 -12.20 6.89 -4.54
CA ASN A 95 -11.65 5.97 -3.53
C ASN A 95 -10.40 5.22 -4.02
N LYS A 96 -10.23 4.97 -5.32
CA LYS A 96 -9.02 4.34 -5.88
C LYS A 96 -7.90 5.36 -6.05
N CYS A 97 -8.22 6.59 -6.45
CA CYS A 97 -7.24 7.66 -6.55
C CYS A 97 -6.64 7.99 -5.17
N PHE A 98 -7.50 8.09 -4.16
CA PHE A 98 -7.17 8.52 -2.80
C PHE A 98 -7.27 7.39 -1.78
N ASN A 99 -6.84 6.18 -2.16
CA ASN A 99 -6.89 4.98 -1.32
C ASN A 99 -5.84 4.94 -0.20
N ASP A 100 -4.91 5.88 -0.20
CA ASP A 100 -3.69 5.90 0.63
C ASP A 100 -3.39 7.31 1.15
N ILE A 101 -4.44 8.08 1.47
CA ILE A 101 -4.28 9.36 2.19
C ILE A 101 -3.72 9.08 3.58
N LEU A 102 -4.34 8.17 4.34
CA LEU A 102 -3.70 7.53 5.49
C LEU A 102 -3.09 6.21 5.04
N GLY A 103 -1.77 6.10 5.13
CA GLY A 103 -1.02 4.87 4.88
C GLY A 103 -0.34 4.40 6.16
N ILE A 104 -0.80 3.28 6.71
CA ILE A 104 -0.18 2.58 7.82
C ILE A 104 0.90 1.64 7.27
N ARG A 105 2.02 1.51 7.96
CA ARG A 105 3.15 0.67 7.58
C ARG A 105 3.50 -0.26 8.72
N VAL A 106 3.50 -1.55 8.42
CA VAL A 106 3.77 -2.61 9.38
C VAL A 106 4.90 -3.49 8.88
N ILE A 107 5.88 -3.70 9.75
CA ILE A 107 6.96 -4.66 9.53
C ILE A 107 6.69 -5.89 10.39
N ILE A 108 6.51 -7.03 9.73
CA ILE A 108 6.27 -8.33 10.37
C ILE A 108 7.45 -9.27 10.16
N ASN A 109 7.48 -10.38 10.89
CA ASN A 109 8.49 -11.41 10.68
C ASN A 109 8.12 -12.32 9.51
N ASN A 110 6.85 -12.72 9.43
CA ASN A 110 6.35 -13.60 8.38
C ASN A 110 4.90 -13.25 7.98
N TYR A 111 4.62 -13.23 6.67
CA TYR A 111 3.29 -12.94 6.14
C TYR A 111 2.16 -13.85 6.66
N ASN A 112 2.47 -15.06 7.12
CA ASN A 112 1.49 -15.96 7.75
C ASN A 112 0.84 -15.35 9.00
N GLU A 113 1.53 -14.44 9.72
CA GLU A 113 0.96 -13.68 10.84
C GLU A 113 -0.35 -12.98 10.45
N VAL A 114 -0.52 -12.63 9.17
CA VAL A 114 -1.68 -11.91 8.64
C VAL A 114 -2.54 -12.79 7.73
N LEU A 115 -1.93 -13.62 6.88
CA LEU A 115 -2.66 -14.44 5.89
C LEU A 115 -3.57 -15.50 6.52
N GLU A 116 -3.27 -15.94 7.74
CA GLU A 116 -4.08 -16.90 8.49
C GLU A 116 -5.29 -16.27 9.18
N GLN A 117 -5.36 -14.94 9.24
CA GLN A 117 -6.47 -14.19 9.85
C GLN A 117 -7.66 -14.02 8.89
N ASN A 118 -8.79 -13.57 9.43
CA ASN A 118 -9.95 -13.17 8.65
C ASN A 118 -9.74 -11.77 8.06
N LEU A 119 -9.53 -11.72 6.74
CA LEU A 119 -9.33 -10.48 5.99
C LEU A 119 -10.60 -9.99 5.25
N SER A 120 -11.79 -10.53 5.57
CA SER A 120 -13.04 -10.25 4.83
C SER A 120 -13.45 -8.77 4.81
N ILE A 121 -12.99 -7.99 5.77
CA ILE A 121 -13.26 -6.54 5.86
C ILE A 121 -12.35 -5.70 4.95
N PHE A 122 -11.34 -6.32 4.34
CA PHE A 122 -10.36 -5.64 3.50
C PHE A 122 -10.53 -6.01 2.03
N LYS A 123 -10.24 -5.05 1.16
CA LYS A 123 -9.76 -5.38 -0.17
C LYS A 123 -8.27 -5.71 -0.07
N VAL A 124 -7.90 -6.90 -0.54
CA VAL A 124 -6.52 -7.43 -0.43
C VAL A 124 -5.80 -7.27 -1.76
N ALA A 125 -4.61 -6.68 -1.74
CA ALA A 125 -3.64 -6.74 -2.84
C ALA A 125 -2.41 -7.51 -2.36
N ASN A 126 -2.40 -8.81 -2.67
CA ASN A 126 -1.29 -9.71 -2.34
C ASN A 126 -0.23 -9.68 -3.44
N MET A 127 0.91 -9.08 -3.14
CA MET A 127 2.08 -8.97 -4.00
C MET A 127 3.31 -9.63 -3.35
N ILE A 128 3.10 -10.58 -2.42
CA ILE A 128 4.20 -11.25 -1.68
C ILE A 128 5.12 -12.04 -2.61
N ASN A 129 4.61 -12.46 -3.77
CA ASN A 129 5.36 -13.14 -4.82
C ASN A 129 5.57 -12.27 -6.08
N GLY A 130 5.31 -10.97 -5.98
CA GLY A 130 5.40 -10.03 -7.10
C GLY A 130 4.04 -9.58 -7.61
N LYS A 131 4.06 -8.53 -8.42
CA LYS A 131 2.89 -8.05 -9.17
C LYS A 131 2.70 -8.87 -10.44
N ALA A 132 1.54 -8.76 -11.07
CA ALA A 132 1.29 -9.37 -12.38
C ALA A 132 2.34 -8.94 -13.44
N ASN A 133 2.67 -7.65 -13.46
CA ASN A 133 3.85 -7.14 -14.14
C ASN A 133 4.92 -6.90 -13.08
N ASP A 134 5.75 -7.92 -12.82
CA ASP A 134 6.69 -7.91 -11.71
C ASP A 134 7.72 -6.79 -11.87
N ASP A 135 7.75 -5.87 -10.92
CA ASP A 135 8.69 -4.74 -10.83
C ASP A 135 9.70 -4.92 -9.69
N GLY A 136 9.80 -6.14 -9.15
CA GLY A 136 10.65 -6.49 -8.02
C GLY A 136 10.05 -6.15 -6.65
N TYR A 137 8.93 -5.41 -6.60
CA TYR A 137 8.24 -5.12 -5.35
C TYR A 137 7.67 -6.38 -4.72
N ARG A 138 7.75 -6.50 -3.38
CA ARG A 138 6.98 -7.49 -2.63
C ARG A 138 6.25 -6.87 -1.46
N GLY A 139 5.01 -7.30 -1.20
CA GLY A 139 4.23 -6.76 -0.09
C GLY A 139 2.80 -7.29 -0.04
N LEU A 140 2.17 -7.14 1.11
CA LEU A 140 0.74 -7.35 1.27
C LEU A 140 0.10 -6.00 1.61
N HIS A 141 -0.80 -5.53 0.76
CA HIS A 141 -1.58 -4.32 1.05
C HIS A 141 -3.02 -4.69 1.39
N LEU A 142 -3.50 -4.13 2.49
CA LEU A 142 -4.90 -4.23 2.90
C LEU A 142 -5.52 -2.84 2.80
N TYR A 143 -6.69 -2.76 2.18
CA TYR A 143 -7.47 -1.53 2.10
C TYR A 143 -8.76 -1.69 2.89
N TYR A 144 -8.90 -0.93 3.97
CA TYR A 144 -10.13 -0.85 4.74
C TYR A 144 -10.97 0.32 4.24
N GLN A 145 -12.24 0.06 3.93
CA GLN A 145 -13.20 1.10 3.55
C GLN A 145 -14.56 0.76 4.15
N LYS A 146 -14.95 1.47 5.21
CA LYS A 146 -16.19 1.20 5.98
C LYS A 146 -17.44 1.17 5.10
N THR A 147 -17.62 2.20 4.27
CA THR A 147 -18.66 2.23 3.23
C THR A 147 -18.13 2.92 1.98
N ASN A 148 -18.85 2.84 0.86
CA ASN A 148 -18.48 3.53 -0.38
C ASN A 148 -18.54 5.07 -0.28
N LYS A 149 -18.88 5.64 0.88
CA LYS A 149 -18.81 7.07 1.19
C LYS A 149 -17.58 7.44 2.04
N HIS A 150 -16.84 6.46 2.57
CA HIS A 150 -15.67 6.73 3.40
C HIS A 150 -14.38 6.66 2.58
N TYR A 151 -13.39 7.47 2.92
CA TYR A 151 -12.06 7.35 2.33
C TYR A 151 -11.39 6.04 2.79
N PRO A 152 -10.73 5.29 1.89
CA PRO A 152 -10.02 4.09 2.31
C PRO A 152 -8.78 4.41 3.14
N ILE A 153 -8.46 3.49 4.05
CA ILE A 153 -7.20 3.45 4.80
C ILE A 153 -6.36 2.32 4.22
N GLU A 154 -5.11 2.62 3.85
CA GLU A 154 -4.15 1.63 3.35
C GLU A 154 -3.29 1.12 4.52
N ILE A 155 -3.09 -0.20 4.57
CA ILE A 155 -2.13 -0.86 5.45
C ILE A 155 -1.13 -1.59 4.56
N GLN A 156 0.12 -1.12 4.55
CA GLN A 156 1.24 -1.73 3.85
C GLN A 156 2.00 -2.64 4.81
N ILE A 157 2.02 -3.93 4.50
CA ILE A 157 2.62 -4.96 5.34
C ILE A 157 3.81 -5.56 4.58
N ASN A 158 4.98 -5.52 5.20
CA ASN A 158 6.21 -6.05 4.64
C ASN A 158 6.99 -6.87 5.67
N THR A 159 7.75 -7.86 5.21
CA THR A 159 8.87 -8.34 6.03
C THR A 159 9.97 -7.27 6.08
N LYS A 160 10.87 -7.34 7.06
CA LYS A 160 12.04 -6.44 7.11
C LYS A 160 12.89 -6.55 5.84
N ARG A 161 13.10 -7.77 5.34
CA ARG A 161 13.85 -8.06 4.10
C ARG A 161 13.19 -7.38 2.89
N ASP A 162 11.89 -7.60 2.69
CA ASP A 162 11.17 -6.99 1.57
C ASP A 162 11.14 -5.47 1.67
N ARG A 163 11.01 -4.93 2.87
CA ARG A 163 10.96 -3.48 3.05
C ARG A 163 12.25 -2.79 2.61
N ILE A 164 13.40 -3.33 2.98
CA ILE A 164 14.70 -2.80 2.58
C ILE A 164 14.80 -2.73 1.05
N MET A 165 14.48 -3.84 0.37
CA MET A 165 14.52 -3.89 -1.09
C MET A 165 13.51 -2.93 -1.75
N ASN A 166 12.29 -2.88 -1.23
CA ASN A 166 11.26 -1.95 -1.73
C ASN A 166 11.68 -0.48 -1.59
N ASP A 167 12.32 -0.12 -0.48
CA ASP A 167 12.79 1.24 -0.26
C ASP A 167 13.91 1.59 -1.27
N TRP A 168 14.83 0.66 -1.56
CA TRP A 168 15.85 0.87 -2.60
C TRP A 168 15.26 1.00 -4.01
N LEU A 169 14.33 0.12 -4.39
CA LEU A 169 13.59 0.22 -5.66
C LEU A 169 12.88 1.58 -5.79
N HIS A 170 12.23 2.02 -4.71
CA HIS A 170 11.50 3.28 -4.70
C HIS A 170 12.41 4.51 -4.82
N VAL A 171 13.55 4.52 -4.12
CA VAL A 171 14.48 5.66 -4.11
C VAL A 171 15.30 5.73 -5.40
N HIS A 172 15.78 4.59 -5.90
CA HIS A 172 16.82 4.54 -6.94
C HIS A 172 16.33 4.11 -8.32
N LEU A 173 15.19 3.42 -8.43
CA LEU A 173 14.69 2.90 -9.71
C LEU A 173 13.43 3.62 -10.20
N TYR A 174 12.34 3.58 -9.42
CA TYR A 174 11.00 3.98 -9.92
C TYR A 174 10.86 5.44 -10.36
N LYS A 175 11.75 6.32 -9.90
CA LYS A 175 11.76 7.73 -10.33
C LYS A 175 12.37 7.94 -11.71
N TYR A 176 13.21 7.02 -12.17
CA TYR A 176 14.08 7.21 -13.32
C TYR A 176 13.83 6.19 -14.44
N GLU A 177 13.35 5.00 -14.08
CA GLU A 177 13.18 3.88 -15.00
C GLU A 177 11.77 3.30 -14.89
N LYS A 178 11.18 3.02 -16.05
CA LYS A 178 9.81 2.49 -16.19
C LYS A 178 9.80 1.02 -16.62
N ASN A 179 10.94 0.46 -17.01
CA ASN A 179 11.05 -0.94 -17.38
C ASN A 179 11.06 -1.82 -16.12
N ASN A 180 9.93 -2.48 -15.88
CA ASN A 180 9.72 -3.37 -14.74
C ASN A 180 10.73 -4.54 -14.69
N ALA A 181 11.21 -5.01 -15.84
CA ALA A 181 12.15 -6.13 -15.91
C ALA A 181 13.47 -5.86 -15.16
N ILE A 182 13.88 -4.60 -15.07
CA ILE A 182 15.07 -4.19 -14.29
C ILE A 182 14.83 -4.42 -12.80
N GLY A 183 13.65 -4.05 -12.30
CA GLY A 183 13.28 -4.27 -10.90
C GLY A 183 13.19 -5.77 -10.57
N GLU A 184 12.61 -6.57 -11.46
CA GLU A 184 12.55 -8.03 -11.33
C GLU A 184 13.96 -8.65 -11.30
N ALA A 185 14.86 -8.23 -12.20
CA ALA A 185 16.24 -8.72 -12.24
C ALA A 185 17.01 -8.40 -10.94
N LEU A 186 16.89 -7.17 -10.44
CA LEU A 186 17.48 -6.76 -9.17
C LEU A 186 16.90 -7.57 -8.01
N ARG A 187 15.60 -7.87 -8.06
CA ARG A 187 14.94 -8.70 -7.05
C ARG A 187 15.50 -10.12 -7.01
N LYS A 188 15.69 -10.77 -8.17
CA LYS A 188 16.30 -12.11 -8.24
C LYS A 188 17.70 -12.14 -7.61
N LYS A 189 18.52 -11.12 -7.87
CA LYS A 189 19.86 -10.96 -7.29
C LYS A 189 19.85 -10.67 -5.79
N TYR A 190 18.87 -9.91 -5.32
CA TYR A 190 18.67 -9.71 -3.88
C TYR A 190 18.19 -10.99 -3.19
N ASP A 191 17.34 -11.77 -3.84
CA ASP A 191 16.83 -13.02 -3.32
C ASP A 191 17.91 -14.11 -3.26
N SER A 192 18.82 -14.16 -4.24
CA SER A 192 20.01 -15.04 -4.28
C SER A 192 21.11 -14.64 -3.29
N GLY A 193 21.03 -13.43 -2.71
CA GLY A 193 22.03 -12.91 -1.76
C GLY A 193 23.24 -12.24 -2.41
N GLU A 194 23.21 -11.94 -3.71
CA GLU A 194 24.23 -11.12 -4.38
C GLU A 194 24.19 -9.66 -3.91
N ILE A 195 22.98 -9.13 -3.66
CA ILE A 195 22.79 -7.78 -3.12
C ILE A 195 22.55 -7.90 -1.62
N LYS A 196 23.47 -7.37 -0.79
CA LYS A 196 23.37 -7.39 0.68
C LYS A 196 23.29 -5.99 1.28
N SER A 197 23.77 -4.99 0.55
CA SER A 197 23.79 -3.59 0.94
C SER A 197 23.16 -2.67 -0.12
N GLU A 198 22.89 -1.42 0.27
CA GLU A 198 22.44 -0.40 -0.69
C GLU A 198 23.54 -0.07 -1.72
N SER A 199 24.82 -0.22 -1.34
CA SER A 199 25.94 -0.03 -2.27
C SER A 199 25.89 -1.09 -3.37
N ASP A 200 25.76 -2.36 -2.98
CA ASP A 200 25.65 -3.49 -3.91
C ASP A 200 24.45 -3.30 -4.85
N PHE A 201 23.32 -2.82 -4.30
CA PHE A 201 22.12 -2.51 -5.10
C PHE A 201 22.43 -1.46 -6.17
N LYS A 202 23.09 -0.35 -5.79
CA LYS A 202 23.44 0.73 -6.73
C LYS A 202 24.43 0.29 -7.80
N GLU A 203 25.43 -0.50 -7.43
CA GLU A 203 26.41 -1.07 -8.37
C GLU A 203 25.73 -2.00 -9.36
N MET A 204 24.88 -2.90 -8.86
CA MET A 204 24.13 -3.83 -9.70
C MET A 204 23.15 -3.11 -10.62
N LEU A 205 22.45 -2.09 -10.12
CA LEU A 205 21.56 -1.25 -10.94
C LEU A 205 22.32 -0.60 -12.10
N LYS A 206 23.53 -0.08 -11.87
CA LYS A 206 24.37 0.48 -12.94
C LYS A 206 24.72 -0.58 -14.00
N SER A 207 25.10 -1.79 -13.57
CA SER A 207 25.44 -2.90 -14.47
C SER A 207 24.25 -3.38 -15.31
N VAL A 208 23.07 -3.48 -14.70
CA VAL A 208 21.83 -3.87 -15.40
C VAL A 208 21.41 -2.77 -16.40
N LEU A 209 21.56 -1.50 -16.03
CA LEU A 209 21.26 -0.39 -16.93
C LEU A 209 22.25 -0.27 -18.09
N SER A 210 23.54 -0.56 -17.89
CA SER A 210 24.54 -0.50 -18.96
C SER A 210 24.32 -1.62 -19.99
N SER A 211 24.06 -2.85 -19.53
CA SER A 211 23.76 -3.99 -20.41
C SER A 211 22.43 -3.84 -21.17
N SER A 212 21.47 -3.09 -20.63
CA SER A 212 20.19 -2.81 -21.31
C SER A 212 20.29 -1.77 -22.42
N LYS A 213 21.42 -1.04 -22.54
CA LYS A 213 21.65 -0.03 -23.61
C LYS A 213 22.41 -0.57 -24.82
N GLU A 214 22.93 -1.80 -24.74
CA GLU A 214 23.72 -2.44 -25.80
C GLU A 214 22.87 -3.36 -26.70
N ILE A 215 21.54 -3.25 -26.64
CA ILE A 215 20.58 -4.01 -27.46
C ILE A 215 19.82 -3.05 -28.38
#